data_AF-A0A4R4PLH9-F1
#
_entry.id   AF-A0A4R4PLH9-F1
#
_cell.length_a   1.000
_cell.length_b   1.000
_cell.length_c   1.000
_cell.angle_alpha   90.00
_cell.angle_beta   90.00
_cell.angle_gamma   90.00
#
_symmetry.space_group_name_H-M   'P 1'
#
loop_
_entity.id
_entity.type
_entity.pdbx_description
1 polymer ?
#
loop_
_entity_poly.entity_id
_entity_poly.type
_entity_poly.pdbx_seq_one_letter_code
_entity_poly.pdbx_strand_id
1 'polypeptide(L)'
;MSASVSPRASGAPQLSSDVFRTESDLYEFEFQQVDENLAPNQRWTTWLDVERGSRGPEPRPSWVVTAQAAIDTELGVLKTGKEADVFLIERAVEAIGDAPAQSSLLAAKRYRTEEHRSFHRSTAYVEGRRTRNSRDSRAMAKKTQHGRSVASGQWAYAEWDALNRLWKAGVPVPYPVQIDGTELLMEFIDDGEGGAAPRLAQVRPSKELLGEYFEQLRGAMRELARAGLAHGDLSPYNVLAQGERIVMIDLPQVIDIVGNPKGMEFLLRDCHNMAAYFTSRGLEIDEQELFADLLSMVF
;
A
#
# COMPACT_ATOMS: atom_id res chain seq x y z
N MET A 1 -23.05 5.39 -11.71
CA MET A 1 -23.64 6.40 -10.81
C MET A 1 -22.51 7.33 -10.40
N SER A 2 -22.44 8.52 -11.01
CA SER A 2 -21.39 9.50 -10.71
C SER A 2 -21.64 10.10 -9.33
N ALA A 3 -20.63 10.01 -8.46
CA ALA A 3 -20.59 10.83 -7.26
C ALA A 3 -19.89 12.15 -7.63
N SER A 4 -20.67 13.22 -7.74
CA SER A 4 -20.14 14.58 -7.77
C SER A 4 -19.86 15.04 -6.33
N VAL A 5 -18.64 15.50 -6.08
CA VAL A 5 -18.28 16.11 -4.79
C VAL A 5 -18.79 17.55 -4.81
N SER A 6 -19.79 17.85 -3.97
CA SER A 6 -20.18 19.22 -3.65
C SER A 6 -19.21 19.81 -2.62
N PRO A 7 -18.80 21.08 -2.74
CA PRO A 7 -17.96 21.71 -1.73
C PRO A 7 -18.85 22.05 -0.52
N ARG A 8 -18.53 21.51 0.66
CA ARG A 8 -19.17 21.93 1.92
C ARG A 8 -18.14 22.13 3.03
N ALA A 9 -18.13 23.38 3.51
CA ALA A 9 -17.67 23.93 4.78
C ALA A 9 -16.64 23.10 5.57
N SER A 10 -15.39 23.54 5.48
CA SER A 10 -14.32 23.23 6.43
C SER A 10 -14.68 23.75 7.82
N GLY A 11 -15.14 22.88 8.71
CA GLY A 11 -15.09 23.13 10.15
C GLY A 11 -13.65 22.96 10.60
N ALA A 12 -12.83 23.99 10.44
CA ALA A 12 -11.44 23.98 10.88
C ALA A 12 -11.37 23.97 12.42
N PRO A 13 -10.48 23.18 13.03
CA PRO A 13 -10.17 23.32 14.45
C PRO A 13 -9.57 24.71 14.70
N GLN A 14 -10.02 25.38 15.78
CA GLN A 14 -9.51 26.70 16.15
C GLN A 14 -8.22 26.54 16.96
N LEU A 15 -7.11 27.11 16.46
CA LEU A 15 -5.85 27.20 17.19
C LEU A 15 -5.90 28.40 18.14
N SER A 16 -5.58 28.19 19.42
CA SER A 16 -5.37 29.24 20.41
C SER A 16 -3.92 29.20 20.91
N SER A 17 -3.25 30.35 20.88
CA SER A 17 -1.86 30.50 21.31
C SER A 17 -1.79 31.13 22.70
N ASP A 18 -1.14 30.46 23.65
CA ASP A 18 -0.82 31.02 24.96
C ASP A 18 0.71 31.19 25.09
N VAL A 19 1.16 32.41 25.38
CA VAL A 19 2.59 32.74 25.56
C VAL A 19 2.93 32.70 27.04
N PHE A 20 3.72 31.71 27.46
CA PHE A 20 4.22 31.61 28.83
C PHE A 20 5.67 32.09 28.91
N ARG A 21 5.89 33.17 29.68
CA ARG A 21 7.24 33.67 29.99
C ARG A 21 7.71 33.06 31.32
N THR A 22 8.86 32.41 31.32
CA THR A 22 9.58 32.01 32.55
C THR A 22 10.84 32.87 32.68
N GLU A 23 11.24 33.20 33.92
CA GLU A 23 12.32 34.16 34.28
C GLU A 23 13.76 33.69 33.91
N SER A 24 13.92 32.91 32.84
CA SER A 24 15.19 32.49 32.29
C SER A 24 15.20 32.85 30.79
N ASP A 25 15.62 34.08 30.50
CA ASP A 25 15.66 34.74 29.18
C ASP A 25 16.60 34.08 28.13
N LEU A 26 16.49 32.77 27.89
CA LEU A 26 17.26 32.11 26.84
C LEU A 26 16.41 31.26 25.86
N TYR A 27 15.16 30.95 26.20
CA TYR A 27 14.26 30.20 25.31
C TYR A 27 12.80 30.63 25.52
N GLU A 28 12.20 31.27 24.52
CA GLU A 28 10.75 31.52 24.48
C GLU A 28 10.08 30.26 23.89
N PHE A 29 9.24 29.59 24.69
CA PHE A 29 8.46 28.44 24.23
C PHE A 29 7.05 28.92 23.89
N GLU A 30 6.71 28.93 22.61
CA GLU A 30 5.34 29.15 22.16
C GLU A 30 4.60 27.81 22.21
N PHE A 31 3.59 27.71 23.08
CA PHE A 31 2.71 26.55 23.15
C PHE A 31 1.44 26.85 22.37
N GLN A 32 1.23 26.10 21.28
CA GLN A 32 -0.03 26.13 20.53
C GLN A 32 -0.84 24.92 20.96
N GLN A 33 -1.98 25.17 21.62
CA GLN A 33 -2.90 24.11 22.00
C GLN A 33 -3.71 23.69 20.77
N VAL A 34 -3.69 22.41 20.45
CA VAL A 34 -4.51 21.83 19.38
C VAL A 34 -5.83 21.37 19.99
N ASP A 35 -6.96 21.70 19.36
CA ASP A 35 -8.29 21.28 19.80
C ASP A 35 -8.39 19.76 19.87
N GLU A 36 -8.76 19.22 21.03
CA GLU A 36 -8.89 17.78 21.25
C GLU A 36 -10.22 17.22 20.73
N ASN A 37 -11.16 18.07 20.30
CA ASN A 37 -12.46 17.66 19.78
C ASN A 37 -12.38 17.22 18.32
N LEU A 38 -11.97 15.97 18.11
CA LEU A 38 -11.96 15.35 16.80
C LEU A 38 -13.39 15.02 16.30
N ALA A 39 -13.63 15.17 15.00
CA ALA A 39 -14.86 14.71 14.37
C ALA A 39 -15.00 13.17 14.46
N PRO A 40 -16.21 12.60 14.31
CA PRO A 40 -16.42 11.16 14.45
C PRO A 40 -15.62 10.26 13.50
N ASN A 41 -15.18 10.82 12.37
CA ASN A 41 -14.37 10.16 11.34
C ASN A 41 -12.87 10.50 11.44
N GLN A 42 -12.44 11.12 12.55
CA GLN A 42 -11.07 11.55 12.78
C GLN A 42 -10.43 10.82 13.96
N ARG A 43 -9.12 10.63 13.88
CA ARG A 43 -8.28 10.16 14.99
C ARG A 43 -6.92 10.85 14.91
N TRP A 44 -6.21 10.93 16.03
CA TRP A 44 -4.79 11.25 16.00
C TRP A 44 -4.02 10.21 15.20
N THR A 45 -2.99 10.65 14.49
CA THR A 45 -2.11 9.73 13.78
C THR A 45 -1.45 8.74 14.74
N THR A 46 -1.40 7.46 14.36
CA THR A 46 -0.69 6.44 15.13
C THR A 46 0.80 6.36 14.78
N TRP A 47 1.32 7.28 13.95
CA TRP A 47 2.67 7.21 13.38
C TRP A 47 3.77 7.01 14.42
N LEU A 48 3.71 7.76 15.53
CA LEU A 48 4.70 7.68 16.60
C LEU A 48 4.39 6.58 17.63
N ASP A 49 3.16 6.05 17.64
CA ASP A 49 2.72 5.00 18.56
C ASP A 49 3.22 3.62 18.16
N VAL A 50 3.46 3.40 16.86
CA VAL A 50 4.04 2.14 16.38
C VAL A 50 5.55 2.11 16.50
N GLU A 51 6.10 0.89 16.61
CA GLU A 51 7.55 0.66 16.58
C GLU A 51 8.19 1.21 15.30
N ARG A 52 9.47 1.60 15.38
CA ARG A 52 10.20 2.15 14.21
C ARG A 52 10.23 1.19 13.02
N GLY A 53 10.25 -0.12 13.26
CA GLY A 53 10.21 -1.16 12.22
C GLY A 53 8.86 -1.28 11.49
N SER A 54 7.81 -0.71 12.07
CA SER A 54 6.46 -0.65 11.50
C SER A 54 6.19 0.66 10.75
N ARG A 55 7.23 1.47 10.52
CA ARG A 55 7.20 2.71 9.74
C ARG A 55 7.92 2.50 8.42
N GLY A 56 7.45 3.19 7.39
CA GLY A 56 7.92 3.01 6.03
C GLY A 56 9.43 3.24 5.87
N PRO A 57 10.03 2.63 4.84
CA PRO A 57 11.47 2.59 4.66
C PRO A 57 12.04 3.96 4.32
N GLU A 58 13.31 4.18 4.68
CA GLU A 58 14.05 5.39 4.34
C GLU A 58 14.79 5.28 3.00
N PRO A 59 14.97 6.38 2.24
CA PRO A 59 14.45 7.72 2.51
C PRO A 59 12.94 7.80 2.29
N ARG A 60 12.22 8.50 3.18
CA ARG A 60 10.76 8.63 3.08
C ARG A 60 10.41 9.64 1.99
N PRO A 61 9.38 9.38 1.18
CA PRO A 61 8.84 10.39 0.28
C PRO A 61 8.44 11.65 1.05
N SER A 62 8.69 12.82 0.48
CA SER A 62 8.43 14.12 1.12
C SER A 62 6.95 14.39 1.42
N TRP A 63 6.06 13.69 0.72
CA TRP A 63 4.61 13.78 0.94
C TRP A 63 4.14 13.04 2.20
N VAL A 64 4.97 12.18 2.81
CA VAL A 64 4.59 11.40 4.01
C VAL A 64 4.61 12.31 5.24
N VAL A 65 3.44 12.62 5.77
CA VAL A 65 3.29 13.38 7.02
C VAL A 65 3.62 12.49 8.21
N THR A 66 4.62 12.90 8.98
CA THR A 66 5.12 12.19 10.18
C THR A 66 4.93 12.99 11.47
N ALA A 67 4.29 14.16 11.40
CA ALA A 67 4.09 15.03 12.55
C ALA A 67 3.20 14.37 13.60
N GLN A 68 3.55 14.49 14.88
CA GLN A 68 2.77 13.91 15.98
C GLN A 68 1.37 14.53 16.09
N ALA A 69 1.24 15.82 15.78
CA ALA A 69 -0.02 16.55 15.80
C ALA A 69 -0.87 16.32 14.54
N ALA A 70 -0.51 15.36 13.67
CA ALA A 70 -1.31 15.06 12.50
C ALA A 70 -2.58 14.29 12.87
N ILE A 71 -3.65 14.56 12.14
CA ILE A 71 -4.96 13.93 12.26
C ILE A 71 -5.18 13.04 11.02
N ASP A 72 -5.51 11.78 11.25
CA ASP A 72 -6.02 10.86 10.24
C ASP A 72 -7.55 11.04 10.12
N THR A 73 -8.01 11.49 8.97
CA THR A 73 -9.43 11.71 8.64
C THR A 73 -9.89 10.67 7.62
N GLU A 74 -10.93 9.89 7.94
CA GLU A 74 -11.56 8.94 7.02
C GLU A 74 -12.39 9.69 5.97
N LEU A 75 -12.01 9.56 4.70
CA LEU A 75 -12.69 10.19 3.57
C LEU A 75 -13.71 9.26 2.90
N GLY A 76 -13.58 7.94 3.10
CA GLY A 76 -14.56 6.97 2.64
C GLY A 76 -13.96 5.62 2.25
N VAL A 77 -14.81 4.75 1.69
CA VAL A 77 -14.43 3.40 1.28
C VAL A 77 -14.01 3.39 -0.18
N LEU A 78 -12.80 2.92 -0.47
CA LEU A 78 -12.30 2.71 -1.85
C LEU A 78 -12.73 1.35 -2.41
N LYS A 79 -12.62 0.30 -1.60
CA LYS A 79 -12.95 -1.08 -2.00
C LYS A 79 -13.37 -1.89 -0.79
N THR A 80 -14.48 -2.62 -0.90
CA THR A 80 -14.83 -3.67 0.06
C THR A 80 -14.40 -5.03 -0.48
N GLY A 81 -13.96 -5.91 0.42
CA GLY A 81 -13.45 -7.22 0.05
C GLY A 81 -13.79 -8.29 1.07
N LYS A 82 -13.70 -9.55 0.63
CA LYS A 82 -13.90 -10.72 1.50
C LYS A 82 -12.83 -10.82 2.60
N GLU A 83 -11.62 -10.38 2.31
CA GLU A 83 -10.46 -10.54 3.20
C GLU A 83 -10.00 -9.24 3.84
N ALA A 84 -10.20 -8.12 3.15
CA ALA A 84 -9.86 -6.79 3.63
C ALA A 84 -10.75 -5.75 2.96
N ASP A 85 -10.95 -4.64 3.66
CA ASP A 85 -11.51 -3.41 3.10
C ASP A 85 -10.39 -2.38 2.93
N VAL A 86 -10.54 -1.50 1.93
CA VAL A 86 -9.61 -0.40 1.66
C VAL A 86 -10.36 0.91 1.79
N PHE A 87 -9.85 1.80 2.63
CA PHE A 87 -10.40 3.13 2.90
C PHE A 87 -9.44 4.20 2.37
N LEU A 88 -9.98 5.35 2.00
CA LEU A 88 -9.20 6.56 1.75
C LEU A 88 -9.12 7.36 3.04
N ILE A 89 -7.91 7.69 3.46
CA ILE A 89 -7.63 8.51 4.64
C ILE A 89 -6.80 9.71 4.21
N GLU A 90 -7.10 10.87 4.76
CA GLU A 90 -6.19 12.02 4.74
C GLU A 90 -5.46 12.11 6.07
N ARG A 91 -4.12 12.14 6.06
CA ARG A 91 -3.30 12.49 7.21
C ARG A 91 -2.84 13.93 7.04
N ALA A 92 -3.36 14.84 7.85
CA ALA A 92 -3.03 16.26 7.75
C ALA A 92 -2.60 16.87 9.08
N VAL A 93 -1.72 17.87 9.01
CA VAL A 93 -1.37 18.74 10.13
C VAL A 93 -1.46 20.18 9.64
N GLU A 94 -2.12 21.02 10.43
CA GLU A 94 -2.19 22.47 10.16
C GLU A 94 -0.81 23.11 10.31
N ALA A 95 -0.67 24.35 9.85
CA ALA A 95 0.55 25.12 10.08
C ALA A 95 0.74 25.37 11.59
N ILE A 96 1.92 25.08 12.12
CA ILE A 96 2.28 25.26 13.53
C ILE A 96 3.60 26.04 13.57
N GLY A 97 3.55 27.27 14.09
CA GLY A 97 4.68 28.21 14.01
C GLY A 97 5.14 28.44 12.56
N ASP A 98 6.44 28.26 12.31
CA ASP A 98 7.03 28.37 10.96
C ASP A 98 6.87 27.10 10.10
N ALA A 99 6.33 26.01 10.66
CA ALA A 99 6.12 24.78 9.91
C ALA A 99 4.85 24.91 9.04
N PRO A 100 4.94 24.71 7.71
CA PRO A 100 3.77 24.81 6.85
C PRO A 100 2.80 23.65 7.10
N ALA A 101 1.53 23.86 6.77
CA ALA A 101 0.55 22.78 6.74
C ALA A 101 1.00 21.67 5.77
N GLN A 102 0.72 20.42 6.12
CA GLN A 102 1.07 19.26 5.31
C GLN A 102 -0.11 18.28 5.27
N SER A 103 -0.26 17.57 4.15
CA SER A 103 -1.28 16.52 3.99
C SER A 103 -0.73 15.35 3.17
N SER A 104 -1.16 14.13 3.52
CA SER A 104 -0.97 12.91 2.76
C SER A 104 -2.31 12.23 2.50
N LEU A 105 -2.59 11.85 1.26
CA LEU A 105 -3.65 10.89 0.95
C LEU A 105 -3.10 9.47 1.05
N LEU A 106 -3.78 8.64 1.84
CA LEU A 106 -3.36 7.28 2.19
C LEU A 106 -4.47 6.29 1.87
N ALA A 107 -4.08 5.11 1.37
CA ALA A 107 -4.95 3.96 1.30
C ALA A 107 -4.77 3.12 2.57
N ALA A 108 -5.84 2.96 3.35
CA ALA A 108 -5.84 2.15 4.57
C ALA A 108 -6.48 0.79 4.30
N LYS A 109 -5.65 -0.25 4.21
CA LYS A 109 -6.10 -1.63 4.02
C LYS A 109 -6.26 -2.31 5.37
N ARG A 110 -7.50 -2.62 5.74
CA ARG A 110 -7.88 -3.24 7.01
C ARG A 110 -8.29 -4.68 6.79
N TYR A 111 -7.53 -5.61 7.35
CA TYR A 111 -7.81 -7.04 7.22
C TYR A 111 -8.92 -7.50 8.14
N ARG A 112 -9.86 -8.28 7.60
CA ARG A 112 -10.95 -8.90 8.37
C ARG A 112 -10.44 -10.10 9.17
N THR A 113 -11.02 -10.29 10.35
CA THR A 113 -10.82 -11.48 11.18
C THR A 113 -11.43 -12.73 10.53
N GLU A 114 -10.86 -13.91 10.83
CA GLU A 114 -11.20 -15.20 10.18
C GLU A 114 -12.69 -15.58 10.17
N GLU A 115 -13.51 -15.04 11.08
CA GLU A 115 -14.95 -15.36 11.17
C GLU A 115 -15.75 -14.98 9.90
N HIS A 116 -15.17 -14.16 9.01
CA HIS A 116 -15.82 -13.74 7.75
C HIS A 116 -15.21 -14.34 6.47
N ARG A 117 -14.23 -15.25 6.57
CA ARG A 117 -13.61 -15.86 5.38
C ARG A 117 -14.39 -17.10 4.93
N SER A 118 -15.21 -16.96 3.89
CA SER A 118 -15.71 -18.11 3.12
C SER A 118 -14.56 -18.70 2.30
N PHE A 119 -14.06 -19.84 2.75
CA PHE A 119 -12.99 -20.63 2.13
C PHE A 119 -13.31 -21.02 0.68
N HIS A 120 -12.44 -20.64 -0.26
CA HIS A 120 -12.03 -21.50 -1.37
C HIS A 120 -10.78 -20.90 -2.03
N ARG A 121 -9.68 -21.70 -2.10
CA ARG A 121 -8.40 -21.51 -2.84
C ARG A 121 -7.09 -21.39 -2.04
N SER A 122 -7.02 -21.77 -0.77
CA SER A 122 -5.81 -21.52 0.06
C SER A 122 -4.74 -22.61 0.12
N THR A 123 -4.92 -23.82 -0.45
CA THR A 123 -3.94 -24.91 -0.23
C THR A 123 -2.60 -24.72 -0.96
N ALA A 124 -2.57 -24.16 -2.17
CA ALA A 124 -1.33 -23.97 -2.92
C ALA A 124 -0.52 -22.72 -2.50
N TYR A 125 -1.11 -21.79 -1.74
CA TYR A 125 -0.54 -20.49 -1.39
C TYR A 125 0.23 -20.48 -0.06
N VAL A 126 0.00 -21.49 0.78
CA VAL A 126 0.57 -21.56 2.14
C VAL A 126 1.75 -22.52 2.24
N GLU A 127 1.87 -23.50 1.33
CA GLU A 127 2.86 -24.59 1.44
C GLU A 127 4.35 -24.17 1.43
N GLY A 128 4.67 -22.91 1.09
CA GLY A 128 6.05 -22.38 1.15
C GLY A 128 6.39 -21.51 2.37
N ARG A 129 5.42 -21.10 3.21
CA ARG A 129 5.65 -20.08 4.24
C ARG A 129 6.11 -20.67 5.57
N ARG A 130 7.43 -20.76 5.78
CA ARG A 130 8.01 -21.03 7.11
C ARG A 130 7.79 -19.82 8.03
N THR A 131 6.91 -19.96 9.02
CA THR A 131 6.73 -18.94 10.08
C THR A 131 7.95 -18.89 10.98
N ARG A 132 8.42 -17.68 11.30
CA ARG A 132 9.69 -17.45 12.03
C ARG A 132 9.57 -17.56 13.55
N ASN A 133 8.39 -17.83 14.11
CA ASN A 133 8.17 -17.92 15.56
C ASN A 133 7.33 -19.13 15.98
N SER A 134 7.96 -20.09 16.66
CA SER A 134 7.31 -21.30 17.19
C SER A 134 6.25 -21.04 18.27
N ARG A 135 6.17 -19.82 18.82
CA ARG A 135 5.15 -19.40 19.79
C ARG A 135 3.85 -19.01 19.10
N ASP A 136 3.93 -18.29 17.99
CA ASP A 136 2.75 -17.84 17.22
C ASP A 136 2.10 -19.04 16.52
N SER A 137 2.89 -19.98 16.01
CA SER A 137 2.38 -21.25 15.46
C SER A 137 1.54 -22.04 16.49
N ARG A 138 1.88 -21.96 17.79
CA ARG A 138 1.14 -22.63 18.87
C ARG A 138 -0.13 -21.89 19.29
N ALA A 139 -0.15 -20.56 19.19
CA ALA A 139 -1.34 -19.75 19.43
C ALA A 139 -2.39 -19.96 18.31
N MET A 140 -1.92 -20.04 17.06
CA MET A 140 -2.73 -20.35 15.87
C MET A 140 -3.42 -21.72 15.97
N ALA A 141 -2.71 -22.73 16.48
CA ALA A 141 -3.25 -24.08 16.64
C ALA A 141 -4.45 -24.16 17.60
N LYS A 142 -4.61 -23.20 18.51
CA LYS A 142 -5.67 -23.20 19.53
C LYS A 142 -6.96 -22.47 19.12
N LYS A 143 -7.00 -21.81 17.95
CA LYS A 143 -8.19 -21.09 17.40
C LYS A 143 -8.91 -20.17 18.40
N THR A 144 -8.22 -19.61 19.39
CA THR A 144 -8.80 -18.66 20.35
C THR A 144 -9.01 -17.28 19.71
N GLN A 145 -9.78 -16.38 20.34
CA GLN A 145 -9.93 -14.98 19.85
C GLN A 145 -8.57 -14.29 19.66
N HIS A 146 -7.63 -14.54 20.60
CA HIS A 146 -6.25 -14.09 20.49
C HIS A 146 -5.51 -14.74 19.30
N GLY A 147 -5.67 -16.05 19.08
CA GLY A 147 -5.12 -16.73 17.91
C GLY A 147 -5.65 -16.19 16.58
N ARG A 148 -6.93 -15.81 16.50
CA ARG A 148 -7.55 -15.20 15.31
C ARG A 148 -7.05 -13.78 15.02
N SER A 149 -6.79 -13.00 16.07
CA SER A 149 -6.15 -11.67 15.96
C SER A 149 -4.71 -11.79 15.46
N VAL A 150 -3.94 -12.74 16.01
CA VAL A 150 -2.57 -13.06 15.55
C VAL A 150 -2.57 -13.52 14.09
N ALA A 151 -3.52 -14.37 13.68
CA ALA A 151 -3.69 -14.82 12.30
C ALA A 151 -3.91 -13.66 11.33
N SER A 152 -4.78 -12.72 11.71
CA SER A 152 -5.18 -11.59 10.85
C SER A 152 -4.03 -10.58 10.72
N GLY A 153 -3.32 -10.30 11.83
CA GLY A 153 -2.12 -9.48 11.81
C GLY A 153 -1.04 -10.09 10.91
N GLN A 154 -0.89 -11.42 10.89
CA GLN A 154 0.09 -12.08 10.05
C GLN A 154 -0.07 -11.79 8.54
N TRP A 155 -1.30 -11.58 8.06
CA TRP A 155 -1.53 -11.20 6.65
C TRP A 155 -1.12 -9.76 6.37
N ALA A 156 -1.46 -8.83 7.28
CA ALA A 156 -1.04 -7.44 7.17
C ALA A 156 0.50 -7.33 7.20
N TYR A 157 1.16 -8.02 8.14
CA TYR A 157 2.62 -8.06 8.23
C TYR A 157 3.28 -8.71 7.01
N ALA A 158 2.68 -9.76 6.44
CA ALA A 158 3.19 -10.35 5.21
C ALA A 158 3.13 -9.38 4.02
N GLU A 159 2.02 -8.64 3.87
CA GLU A 159 1.92 -7.61 2.82
C GLU A 159 2.87 -6.44 3.09
N TRP A 160 3.00 -6.01 4.34
CA TRP A 160 3.97 -5.01 4.78
C TRP A 160 5.40 -5.37 4.40
N ASP A 161 5.83 -6.59 4.73
CA ASP A 161 7.17 -7.08 4.43
C ASP A 161 7.40 -7.15 2.91
N ALA A 162 6.41 -7.62 2.15
CA ALA A 162 6.47 -7.69 0.70
C ALA A 162 6.59 -6.29 0.08
N LEU A 163 5.71 -5.35 0.44
CA LEU A 163 5.77 -3.97 -0.06
C LEU A 163 7.09 -3.29 0.29
N ASN A 164 7.57 -3.44 1.53
CA ASN A 164 8.86 -2.88 1.95
C ASN A 164 10.01 -3.41 1.09
N ARG A 165 10.03 -4.72 0.85
CA ARG A 165 11.06 -5.35 0.04
C ARG A 165 11.01 -4.88 -1.41
N LEU A 166 9.82 -4.87 -2.01
CA LEU A 166 9.62 -4.54 -3.42
C LEU A 166 9.85 -3.06 -3.70
N TRP A 167 9.37 -2.18 -2.80
CA TRP A 167 9.62 -0.74 -2.93
C TRP A 167 11.11 -0.42 -2.85
N LYS A 168 11.86 -1.02 -1.89
CA LYS A 168 13.31 -0.87 -1.80
C LYS A 168 14.06 -1.42 -3.02
N ALA A 169 13.50 -2.43 -3.69
CA ALA A 169 14.05 -2.97 -4.92
C ALA A 169 13.71 -2.11 -6.16
N GLY A 170 12.98 -1.00 -5.99
CA GLY A 170 12.60 -0.12 -7.09
C GLY A 170 11.41 -0.61 -7.91
N VAL A 171 10.70 -1.64 -7.45
CA VAL A 171 9.43 -2.05 -8.09
C VAL A 171 8.40 -0.93 -7.85
N PRO A 172 7.69 -0.47 -8.90
CA PRO A 172 6.68 0.56 -8.76
C PRO A 172 5.45 0.00 -8.05
N VAL A 173 5.48 0.00 -6.73
CA VAL A 173 4.41 -0.43 -5.82
C VAL A 173 4.04 0.74 -4.91
N PRO A 174 2.83 0.76 -4.30
CA PRO A 174 2.49 1.78 -3.32
C PRO A 174 3.53 1.82 -2.20
N TYR A 175 4.04 3.00 -1.87
CA TYR A 175 4.94 3.14 -0.74
C TYR A 175 4.24 2.68 0.56
N PRO A 176 4.81 1.72 1.31
CA PRO A 176 4.24 1.27 2.58
C PRO A 176 4.53 2.32 3.65
N VAL A 177 3.50 3.05 4.08
CA VAL A 177 3.64 4.15 5.02
C VAL A 177 3.79 3.60 6.44
N GLN A 178 2.85 2.77 6.88
CA GLN A 178 2.83 2.28 8.25
C GLN A 178 2.02 0.99 8.37
N ILE A 179 2.39 0.12 9.30
CA ILE A 179 1.53 -0.99 9.75
C ILE A 179 1.22 -0.87 11.23
N ASP A 180 -0.05 -1.06 11.59
CA ASP A 180 -0.52 -1.13 12.97
C ASP A 180 -1.55 -2.27 13.13
N GLY A 181 -1.15 -3.33 13.83
CA GLY A 181 -1.98 -4.52 14.01
C GLY A 181 -2.41 -5.17 12.68
N THR A 182 -3.67 -4.94 12.29
CA THR A 182 -4.28 -5.47 11.06
C THR A 182 -4.52 -4.41 9.99
N GLU A 183 -4.07 -3.18 10.22
CA GLU A 183 -4.19 -2.04 9.31
C GLU A 183 -2.83 -1.75 8.66
N LEU A 184 -2.83 -1.69 7.34
CA LEU A 184 -1.71 -1.27 6.52
C LEU A 184 -2.06 0.05 5.85
N LEU A 185 -1.33 1.11 6.19
CA LEU A 185 -1.38 2.40 5.50
C LEU A 185 -0.31 2.41 4.39
N MET A 186 -0.72 2.78 3.18
CA MET A 186 0.16 2.88 2.02
C MET A 186 -0.20 4.09 1.15
N GLU A 187 0.67 4.44 0.22
CA GLU A 187 0.43 5.48 -0.79
C GLU A 187 -0.93 5.30 -1.46
N PHE A 188 -1.76 6.34 -1.43
CA PHE A 188 -2.90 6.42 -2.32
C PHE A 188 -2.40 6.89 -3.69
N ILE A 189 -2.66 6.08 -4.72
CA ILE A 189 -2.29 6.44 -6.10
C ILE A 189 -3.47 7.21 -6.68
N ASP A 190 -3.39 8.55 -6.66
CA ASP A 190 -4.40 9.44 -7.24
C ASP A 190 -4.28 9.58 -8.76
N ASP A 191 -5.32 10.10 -9.40
CA ASP A 191 -5.33 10.45 -10.84
C ASP A 191 -4.90 11.89 -11.13
N GLY A 192 -4.51 12.68 -10.11
CA GLY A 192 -4.26 14.11 -10.20
C GLY A 192 -5.51 15.00 -10.27
N GLU A 193 -6.71 14.42 -10.35
CA GLU A 193 -8.01 15.12 -10.45
C GLU A 193 -8.89 14.91 -9.21
N GLY A 194 -8.31 14.36 -8.13
CA GLY A 194 -8.99 14.08 -6.87
C GLY A 194 -9.66 12.71 -6.80
N GLY A 195 -9.44 11.85 -7.80
CA GLY A 195 -9.86 10.46 -7.84
C GLY A 195 -8.71 9.48 -7.64
N ALA A 196 -9.03 8.18 -7.66
CA ALA A 196 -8.03 7.12 -7.68
C ALA A 196 -7.55 6.88 -9.12
N ALA A 197 -6.26 6.62 -9.30
CA ALA A 197 -5.70 6.27 -10.59
C ALA A 197 -6.47 5.09 -11.22
N PRO A 198 -6.80 5.17 -12.51
CA PRO A 198 -7.50 4.10 -13.21
C PRO A 198 -6.63 2.84 -13.30
N ARG A 199 -7.28 1.67 -13.40
CA ARG A 199 -6.57 0.43 -13.73
C ARG A 199 -6.09 0.47 -15.17
N LEU A 200 -4.97 -0.18 -15.47
CA LEU A 200 -4.42 -0.29 -16.82
C LEU A 200 -5.45 -0.86 -17.82
N ALA A 201 -6.31 -1.79 -17.38
CA ALA A 201 -7.43 -2.31 -18.18
C ALA A 201 -8.42 -1.23 -18.68
N GLN A 202 -8.57 -0.14 -17.91
CA GLN A 202 -9.56 0.92 -18.12
C GLN A 202 -9.04 2.06 -19.02
N VAL A 203 -7.72 2.22 -19.14
CA VAL A 203 -7.13 3.30 -19.93
C VAL A 203 -6.96 2.94 -21.41
N ARG A 204 -6.86 3.97 -22.25
CA ARG A 204 -6.59 3.86 -23.70
C ARG A 204 -5.49 4.87 -24.06
N PRO A 205 -4.23 4.60 -23.70
CA PRO A 205 -3.12 5.51 -23.93
C PRO A 205 -2.77 5.62 -25.43
N SER A 206 -1.93 6.60 -25.79
CA SER A 206 -1.29 6.63 -27.10
C SER A 206 -0.36 5.41 -27.29
N LYS A 207 0.07 5.16 -28.53
CA LYS A 207 0.98 4.04 -28.82
C LYS A 207 2.33 4.22 -28.10
N GLU A 208 2.79 5.46 -28.03
CA GLU A 208 4.04 5.85 -27.37
C GLU A 208 3.97 5.55 -25.87
N LEU A 209 2.95 6.06 -25.18
CA LEU A 209 2.75 5.83 -23.75
C LEU A 209 2.46 4.36 -23.43
N LEU A 210 1.78 3.63 -24.32
CA LEU A 210 1.60 2.19 -24.19
C LEU A 210 2.95 1.44 -24.20
N GLY A 211 3.88 1.85 -25.06
CA GLY A 211 5.25 1.33 -25.09
C GLY A 211 6.01 1.62 -23.80
N GLU A 212 5.91 2.86 -23.30
CA GLU A 212 6.52 3.26 -22.02
C GLU A 212 5.96 2.45 -20.84
N TYR A 213 4.65 2.23 -20.79
CA TYR A 213 4.02 1.37 -19.78
C TYR A 213 4.53 -0.06 -19.85
N PHE A 214 4.70 -0.63 -21.04
CA PHE A 214 5.25 -1.97 -21.18
C PHE A 214 6.69 -2.05 -20.67
N GLU A 215 7.51 -1.05 -20.98
CA GLU A 215 8.91 -1.01 -20.52
C GLU A 215 9.02 -0.87 -19.00
N GLN A 216 8.21 0.00 -18.39
CA GLN A 216 8.11 0.10 -16.94
C GLN A 216 7.65 -1.23 -16.33
N LEU A 217 6.66 -1.90 -16.93
CA LEU A 217 6.16 -3.18 -16.45
C LEU A 217 7.24 -4.26 -16.54
N ARG A 218 7.94 -4.36 -17.67
CA ARG A 218 9.02 -5.32 -17.88
C ARG A 218 10.12 -5.11 -16.84
N GLY A 219 10.52 -3.85 -16.60
CA GLY A 219 11.46 -3.50 -15.54
C GLY A 219 11.00 -3.96 -14.16
N ALA A 220 9.74 -3.68 -13.82
CA ALA A 220 9.14 -4.09 -12.55
C ALA A 220 9.07 -5.63 -12.39
N MET A 221 8.72 -6.36 -13.45
CA MET A 221 8.72 -7.83 -13.46
C MET A 221 10.13 -8.42 -13.31
N ARG A 222 11.15 -7.78 -13.91
CA ARG A 222 12.56 -8.17 -13.71
C ARG A 222 13.00 -8.02 -12.26
N GLU A 223 12.64 -6.92 -11.60
CA GLU A 223 12.99 -6.71 -10.19
C GLU A 223 12.24 -7.67 -9.25
N LEU A 224 10.98 -8.00 -9.57
CA LEU A 224 10.25 -9.09 -8.90
C LEU A 224 10.99 -10.43 -9.05
N ALA A 225 11.35 -10.81 -10.27
CA ALA A 225 12.05 -12.05 -10.58
C ALA A 225 13.45 -12.10 -9.91
N ARG A 226 14.18 -10.98 -9.89
CA ARG A 226 15.46 -10.84 -9.18
C ARG A 226 15.31 -10.99 -7.66
N ALA A 227 14.15 -10.60 -7.12
CA ALA A 227 13.79 -10.90 -5.74
C ALA A 227 13.37 -12.37 -5.53
N GLY A 228 13.39 -13.22 -6.56
CA GLY A 228 12.92 -14.61 -6.52
C GLY A 228 11.40 -14.71 -6.40
N LEU A 229 10.67 -13.67 -6.82
CA LEU A 229 9.23 -13.57 -6.65
C LEU A 229 8.51 -13.45 -8.00
N ALA A 230 7.42 -14.19 -8.16
CA ALA A 230 6.39 -13.89 -9.15
C ALA A 230 5.26 -13.12 -8.46
N HIS A 231 4.53 -12.29 -9.21
CA HIS A 231 3.33 -11.64 -8.66
C HIS A 231 2.24 -12.68 -8.39
N GLY A 232 2.15 -13.70 -9.25
CA GLY A 232 1.22 -14.81 -9.11
C GLY A 232 -0.11 -14.53 -9.79
N ASP A 233 -0.70 -13.35 -9.59
CA ASP A 233 -1.97 -12.93 -10.24
C ASP A 233 -1.83 -11.65 -11.07
N LEU A 234 -0.70 -11.45 -11.78
CA LEU A 234 -0.49 -10.22 -12.52
C LEU A 234 -1.45 -10.14 -13.71
N SER A 235 -2.15 -9.03 -13.80
CA SER A 235 -3.04 -8.71 -14.91
C SER A 235 -3.18 -7.19 -15.04
N PRO A 236 -3.72 -6.68 -16.16
CA PRO A 236 -3.99 -5.25 -16.34
C PRO A 236 -5.00 -4.67 -15.34
N TYR A 237 -5.70 -5.53 -14.59
CA TYR A 237 -6.54 -5.09 -13.48
C TYR A 237 -5.72 -4.79 -12.23
N ASN A 238 -4.57 -5.43 -12.02
CA ASN A 238 -3.71 -5.27 -10.85
C ASN A 238 -2.55 -4.28 -11.08
N VAL A 239 -2.67 -3.45 -12.11
CA VAL A 239 -1.77 -2.34 -12.41
C VAL A 239 -2.59 -1.07 -12.50
N LEU A 240 -2.21 -0.03 -11.78
CA LEU A 240 -2.75 1.32 -11.89
C LEU A 240 -1.91 2.13 -12.87
N ALA A 241 -2.56 3.03 -13.61
CA ALA A 241 -1.92 3.95 -14.55
C ALA A 241 -2.15 5.38 -14.04
N GLN A 242 -1.11 5.99 -13.47
CA GLN A 242 -1.13 7.36 -12.95
C GLN A 242 -0.32 8.26 -13.89
N GLY A 243 -1.00 9.03 -14.74
CA GLY A 243 -0.33 9.90 -15.71
C GLY A 243 0.57 9.10 -16.66
N GLU A 244 1.89 9.21 -16.48
CA GLU A 244 2.91 8.48 -17.25
C GLU A 244 3.55 7.30 -16.49
N ARG A 245 3.21 7.12 -15.20
CA ARG A 245 3.74 6.01 -14.37
C ARG A 245 2.72 4.89 -14.22
N ILE A 246 3.20 3.64 -14.17
CA ILE A 246 2.41 2.50 -13.69
C ILE A 246 2.71 2.20 -12.23
N VAL A 247 1.76 1.58 -11.53
CA VAL A 247 1.94 1.08 -10.16
C VAL A 247 1.28 -0.30 -10.01
N MET A 248 2.05 -1.32 -9.64
CA MET A 248 1.54 -2.66 -9.34
C MET A 248 0.88 -2.69 -7.96
N ILE A 249 -0.31 -3.28 -7.87
CA ILE A 249 -1.08 -3.40 -6.64
C ILE A 249 -1.51 -4.85 -6.39
N ASP A 250 -1.98 -5.14 -5.19
CA ASP A 250 -2.45 -6.48 -4.78
C ASP A 250 -1.33 -7.53 -4.77
N LEU A 251 -0.25 -7.19 -4.07
CA LEU A 251 0.94 -8.02 -3.83
C LEU A 251 0.90 -9.00 -2.63
N PRO A 252 -0.18 -9.19 -1.82
CA PRO A 252 -0.13 -10.11 -0.68
C PRO A 252 -0.04 -11.59 -1.09
N GLN A 253 0.01 -11.88 -2.40
CA GLN A 253 0.11 -13.20 -2.99
C GLN A 253 1.40 -13.44 -3.79
N VAL A 254 2.44 -12.62 -3.63
CA VAL A 254 3.72 -12.90 -4.28
C VAL A 254 4.20 -14.31 -3.99
N ILE A 255 4.60 -15.01 -5.04
CA ILE A 255 4.96 -16.43 -5.01
C ILE A 255 6.47 -16.56 -5.09
N ASP A 256 7.07 -17.30 -4.16
CA ASP A 256 8.47 -17.71 -4.26
C ASP A 256 8.64 -18.62 -5.50
N ILE A 257 9.40 -18.15 -6.49
CA ILE A 257 9.57 -18.85 -7.78
C ILE A 257 10.27 -20.20 -7.58
N VAL A 258 11.25 -20.25 -6.67
CA VAL A 258 12.11 -21.41 -6.45
C VAL A 258 11.53 -22.32 -5.37
N GLY A 259 10.99 -21.72 -4.30
CA GLY A 259 10.43 -22.43 -3.15
C GLY A 259 9.04 -23.01 -3.38
N ASN A 260 8.29 -22.55 -4.39
CA ASN A 260 6.98 -23.10 -4.74
C ASN A 260 7.11 -24.08 -5.93
N PRO A 261 6.60 -25.33 -5.83
CA PRO A 261 6.61 -26.28 -6.96
C PRO A 261 5.97 -25.76 -8.26
N LYS A 262 5.05 -24.78 -8.14
CA LYS A 262 4.38 -24.11 -9.25
C LYS A 262 4.88 -22.70 -9.51
N GLY A 263 5.94 -22.26 -8.84
CA GLY A 263 6.45 -20.89 -8.93
C GLY A 263 6.75 -20.47 -10.37
N MET A 264 7.31 -21.39 -11.15
CA MET A 264 7.60 -21.17 -12.56
C MET A 264 6.35 -21.02 -13.43
N GLU A 265 5.31 -21.81 -13.15
CA GLU A 265 4.01 -21.70 -13.85
C GLU A 265 3.33 -20.36 -13.56
N PHE A 266 3.45 -19.86 -12.33
CA PHE A 266 2.93 -18.53 -11.97
C PHE A 266 3.68 -17.41 -12.70
N LEU A 267 5.01 -17.48 -12.79
CA LEU A 267 5.80 -16.51 -13.53
C LEU A 267 5.43 -16.49 -15.03
N LEU A 268 5.30 -17.66 -15.65
CA LEU A 268 4.88 -17.76 -17.05
C LEU A 268 3.46 -17.22 -17.26
N ARG A 269 2.54 -17.48 -16.32
CA ARG A 269 1.18 -16.94 -16.36
C ARG A 269 1.16 -15.42 -16.30
N ASP A 270 1.97 -14.82 -15.43
CA ASP A 270 2.12 -13.37 -15.34
C ASP A 270 2.61 -12.79 -16.68
N CYS A 271 3.60 -13.44 -17.32
CA CYS A 271 4.10 -13.05 -18.65
C CYS A 271 3.00 -13.14 -19.71
N HIS A 272 2.28 -14.26 -19.77
CA HIS A 272 1.19 -14.48 -20.72
C HIS A 272 0.11 -13.41 -20.61
N ASN A 273 -0.39 -13.15 -19.40
CA ASN A 273 -1.47 -12.19 -19.17
C ASN A 273 -1.10 -10.78 -19.64
N MET A 274 0.14 -10.36 -19.38
CA MET A 274 0.61 -9.03 -19.73
C MET A 274 0.96 -8.93 -21.21
N ALA A 275 1.68 -9.90 -21.77
CA ALA A 275 1.96 -9.96 -23.21
C ALA A 275 0.66 -9.95 -24.03
N ALA A 276 -0.32 -10.78 -23.67
CA ALA A 276 -1.62 -10.81 -24.33
C ALA A 276 -2.34 -9.45 -24.28
N TYR A 277 -2.31 -8.76 -23.13
CA TYR A 277 -2.89 -7.43 -23.02
C TYR A 277 -2.20 -6.41 -23.93
N PHE A 278 -0.87 -6.28 -23.87
CA PHE A 278 -0.15 -5.29 -24.66
C PHE A 278 -0.21 -5.60 -26.16
N THR A 279 -0.18 -6.87 -26.54
CA THR A 279 -0.36 -7.30 -27.93
C THR A 279 -1.77 -6.98 -28.44
N SER A 280 -2.81 -7.19 -27.63
CA SER A 280 -4.19 -6.79 -28.00
C SER A 280 -4.36 -5.28 -28.18
N ARG A 281 -3.39 -4.48 -27.71
CA ARG A 281 -3.38 -3.01 -27.79
C ARG A 281 -2.48 -2.49 -28.91
N GLY A 282 -1.86 -3.37 -29.70
CA GLY A 282 -1.08 -3.00 -30.88
C GLY A 282 0.43 -2.93 -30.67
N LEU A 283 0.95 -3.48 -29.57
CA LEU A 283 2.37 -3.84 -29.47
C LEU A 283 2.59 -5.26 -30.02
N GLU A 284 3.85 -5.62 -30.25
CA GLU A 284 4.25 -6.99 -30.61
C GLU A 284 5.10 -7.55 -29.46
N ILE A 285 4.45 -8.25 -28.53
CA ILE A 285 5.10 -8.82 -27.36
C ILE A 285 5.04 -10.34 -27.43
N ASP A 286 6.20 -11.00 -27.40
CA ASP A 286 6.32 -12.45 -27.24
C ASP A 286 6.44 -12.80 -25.74
N GLU A 287 5.49 -13.60 -25.26
CA GLU A 287 5.44 -14.03 -23.85
C GLU A 287 6.59 -14.94 -23.45
N GLN A 288 7.13 -15.75 -24.38
CA GLN A 288 8.23 -16.67 -24.14
C GLN A 288 9.56 -15.91 -24.08
N GLU A 289 9.73 -14.88 -24.92
CA GLU A 289 10.89 -13.98 -24.82
C GLU A 289 10.87 -13.21 -23.50
N LEU A 290 9.71 -12.67 -23.11
CA LEU A 290 9.55 -12.02 -21.80
C LEU A 290 9.85 -13.00 -20.66
N PHE A 291 9.31 -14.21 -20.71
CA PHE A 291 9.55 -15.22 -19.69
C PHE A 291 11.02 -15.64 -19.59
N ALA A 292 11.70 -15.84 -20.72
CA ALA A 292 13.13 -16.17 -20.76
C ALA A 292 13.99 -15.03 -20.18
N ASP A 293 13.64 -13.78 -20.48
CA ASP A 293 14.27 -12.59 -19.90
C ASP A 293 14.11 -12.58 -18.36
N LEU A 294 12.90 -12.82 -17.84
CA LEU A 294 12.68 -12.88 -16.39
C LEU A 294 13.40 -14.04 -15.73
N LEU A 295 13.45 -15.21 -16.38
CA LEU A 295 14.21 -16.37 -15.89
C LEU A 295 15.69 -16.06 -15.68
N SER A 296 16.28 -15.27 -16.57
CA SER A 296 17.68 -14.84 -16.44
C SER A 296 17.94 -13.91 -15.25
N MET A 297 16.88 -13.38 -14.63
CA MET A 297 16.97 -12.59 -13.40
C MET A 297 16.87 -13.46 -12.13
N VAL A 298 16.31 -14.67 -12.24
CA VAL A 298 16.08 -15.59 -11.10
C VAL A 298 17.35 -16.38 -10.74
N PHE A 299 18.16 -16.75 -11.74
CA PHE A 299 19.35 -17.61 -11.62
C PHE A 299 20.62 -16.85 -12.01
#